data_AF-A0A1B7MRZ8-F1
#
_entry.id   AF-A0A1B7MRZ8-F1
#
_cell.length_a   1.000
_cell.length_b   1.000
_cell.length_c   1.000
_cell.angle_alpha   90.00
_cell.angle_beta   90.00
_cell.angle_gamma   90.00
#
_symmetry.space_group_name_H-M   'P 1'
#
loop_
_entity.id
_entity.type
_entity.pdbx_description
1 polymer ?
#
loop_
_entity_poly.entity_id
_entity_poly.type
_entity_poly.pdbx_seq_one_letter_code
_entity_poly.pdbx_strand_id
1 'polypeptide(L)' 'PGPPSLPIVGSIISLDNPTQPWLGFSAWKSTYGDIIYARLLNKPVVVINSEEVANDLLVLRSAIYSDR' A
#
# COMPACT_ATOMS: atom_id res chain seq x y z
N PRO A 1 9.25 -2.27 4.15
CA PRO A 1 9.24 -0.86 4.62
C PRO A 1 7.82 -0.30 4.61
N GLY A 2 7.40 0.41 5.66
CA GLY A 2 6.07 0.97 5.71
C GLY A 2 5.77 1.79 6.97
N PRO A 3 4.66 2.54 6.96
CA PRO A 3 4.28 3.41 8.06
C PRO A 3 4.05 2.63 9.35
N PRO A 4 4.39 3.23 10.51
CA PRO A 4 4.19 2.60 11.80
C PRO A 4 2.72 2.17 11.94
N SER A 5 2.53 0.89 12.29
CA SER A 5 1.20 0.32 12.50
C SER A 5 0.94 0.22 13.99
N LEU A 6 -0.13 0.85 14.46
CA LEU A 6 -0.56 0.69 15.85
C LEU A 6 -1.36 -0.61 16.01
N PRO A 7 -1.33 -1.24 17.20
CA PRO A 7 -2.22 -2.36 17.50
C PRO A 7 -3.68 -1.94 17.26
N ILE A 8 -4.46 -2.83 16.64
CA ILE A 8 -5.90 -2.67 16.31
C ILE A 8 -6.18 -1.71 15.13
N VAL A 9 -5.63 -0.49 15.13
CA VAL A 9 -5.93 0.53 14.12
C VAL A 9 -5.07 0.41 12.85
N GLY A 10 -3.88 -0.19 12.99
CA GLY A 10 -2.91 -0.31 11.90
C GLY A 10 -2.31 1.03 11.50
N SER A 11 -2.01 1.19 10.20
CA SER A 11 -1.41 2.35 9.56
C SER A 11 -2.44 3.39 9.08
N ILE A 12 -3.73 3.22 9.38
CA ILE A 12 -4.80 4.15 8.97
C ILE A 12 -4.59 5.54 9.56
N ILE A 13 -4.02 5.62 10.77
CA ILE A 13 -3.74 6.88 11.45
C ILE A 13 -2.76 7.74 10.65
N SER A 14 -1.91 7.12 9.82
CA SER A 14 -0.98 7.82 8.94
C SER A 14 -1.61 8.26 7.61
N LEU A 15 -2.90 8.02 7.40
CA LEU A 15 -3.66 8.51 6.25
C LEU A 15 -4.46 9.74 6.68
N ASP A 16 -3.95 10.92 6.35
CA ASP A 16 -4.52 12.21 6.76
C ASP A 16 -5.93 12.46 6.22
N ASN A 17 -6.30 11.85 5.08
CA ASN A 17 -7.59 12.06 4.44
C ASN A 17 -8.28 10.74 4.03
N PRO A 18 -9.38 10.32 4.71
CA PRO A 18 -10.11 9.11 4.37
C PRO A 18 -10.92 9.21 3.07
N THR A 19 -11.21 10.43 2.58
CA THR A 19 -11.91 10.62 1.29
C THR A 19 -10.97 10.51 0.09
N GLN A 20 -9.66 10.69 0.30
CA GLN A 20 -8.63 10.64 -0.75
C GLN A 20 -7.38 9.87 -0.29
N PRO A 21 -7.51 8.57 0.05
CA PRO A 21 -6.39 7.79 0.61
C PRO A 21 -5.21 7.64 -0.37
N TRP A 22 -5.45 7.72 -1.68
CA TRP A 22 -4.41 7.67 -2.70
C TRP A 22 -3.38 8.81 -2.58
N LEU A 23 -3.76 9.98 -2.05
CA LEU A 23 -2.81 11.07 -1.80
C LEU A 23 -1.82 10.69 -0.70
N GLY A 24 -2.30 10.07 0.39
CA GLY A 24 -1.44 9.57 1.46
C GLY A 24 -0.51 8.44 0.98
N PHE A 25 -1.03 7.52 0.17
CA PHE A 25 -0.24 6.47 -0.46
C PHE A 25 0.85 7.01 -1.38
N SER A 26 0.55 8.06 -2.15
CA SER A 26 1.54 8.74 -2.98
C SER A 26 2.58 9.47 -2.14
N ALA A 27 2.19 10.10 -1.02
CA ALA A 27 3.13 10.77 -0.13
C ALA A 27 4.13 9.78 0.49
N TRP A 28 3.65 8.58 0.87
CA TRP A 28 4.48 7.52 1.43
C TRP A 28 5.56 7.02 0.46
N LYS A 29 5.38 7.20 -0.86
CA LYS A 29 6.41 6.88 -1.86
C LYS A 29 7.75 7.55 -1.53
N SER A 30 7.70 8.84 -1.15
CA SER A 30 8.89 9.63 -0.84
C SER A 30 9.66 9.12 0.39
N THR A 31 8.95 8.50 1.33
CA THR A 31 9.49 8.08 2.64
C THR A 31 9.91 6.62 2.65
N TYR A 32 9.15 5.74 1.99
CA TYR A 32 9.29 4.29 2.09
C TYR A 32 9.65 3.60 0.77
N GLY A 33 9.56 4.32 -0.36
CA GLY A 33 9.89 3.83 -1.70
C GLY A 33 8.68 3.31 -2.49
N ASP A 34 8.97 2.54 -3.54
CA ASP A 34 7.97 2.12 -4.54
C ASP A 34 7.04 1.01 -4.07
N ILE A 35 7.45 0.19 -3.09
CA ILE A 35 6.67 -0.90 -2.52
C ILE A 35 6.52 -0.68 -1.02
N ILE A 36 5.28 -0.51 -0.58
CA ILE A 36 4.96 -0.16 0.79
C ILE A 36 4.02 -1.21 1.35
N TYR A 37 4.38 -1.75 2.52
CA TYR A 37 3.49 -2.62 3.26
C TYR A 37 2.80 -1.83 4.37
N ALA A 38 1.48 -1.81 4.36
CA ALA A 38 0.65 -1.18 5.36
C ALA A 38 -0.38 -2.16 5.90
N ARG A 39 -0.84 -1.94 7.13
CA ARG A 39 -1.95 -2.71 7.69
C ARG A 39 -3.12 -1.77 7.89
N LEU A 40 -4.24 -1.98 7.19
CA LEU A 40 -5.46 -1.20 7.40
C LEU A 40 -6.41 -2.02 8.29
N LEU A 41 -6.55 -1.63 9.56
CA LEU A 41 -7.22 -2.44 10.59
C LEU A 41 -6.66 -3.87 10.65
N ASN A 42 -7.46 -4.85 10.23
CA ASN A 42 -7.10 -6.26 10.20
C ASN A 42 -6.75 -6.76 8.78
N LYS A 43 -6.65 -5.85 7.80
CA LYS A 43 -6.33 -6.19 6.41
C LYS A 43 -4.89 -5.79 6.10
N PRO A 44 -4.00 -6.74 5.76
CA PRO A 44 -2.71 -6.40 5.19
C PRO A 44 -2.91 -5.83 3.78
N VAL A 45 -2.23 -4.73 3.47
CA VAL A 45 -2.32 -4.04 2.18
C VAL A 45 -0.91 -3.75 1.68
N VAL A 46 -0.68 -4.08 0.41
CA VAL A 46 0.55 -3.70 -0.30
C VAL A 46 0.20 -2.59 -1.28
N VAL A 47 0.89 -1.46 -1.14
CA VAL A 47 0.76 -0.30 -2.03
C VAL A 47 1.94 -0.30 -2.98
N ILE A 48 1.66 -0.25 -4.28
CA ILE A 48 2.64 -0.20 -5.36
C ILE A 48 2.55 1.18 -6.01
N ASN A 49 3.65 1.93 -5.95
CA ASN A 49 3.76 3.30 -6.46
C ASN A 49 4.64 3.42 -7.72
N SER A 50 5.02 2.30 -8.33
CA SER A 50 5.80 2.22 -9.57
C SER A 50 5.04 1.41 -10.63
N GLU A 51 4.97 1.94 -11.84
CA GLU A 51 4.33 1.28 -12.98
C GLU A 51 5.04 -0.02 -13.36
N GLU A 52 6.38 -0.02 -13.36
CA GLU A 52 7.18 -1.20 -13.69
C GLU A 52 6.88 -2.36 -12.73
N VAL A 53 6.82 -2.07 -11.43
CA VAL A 53 6.52 -3.05 -10.40
C VAL A 53 5.07 -3.53 -10.50
N ALA A 54 4.13 -2.62 -10.79
CA ALA A 54 2.73 -2.99 -10.99
C ALA A 54 2.57 -3.94 -12.19
N ASN A 55 3.31 -3.69 -13.28
CA ASN A 55 3.30 -4.53 -14.46
C ASN A 55 3.90 -5.93 -14.16
N ASP A 56 5.04 -6.01 -13.47
CA ASP A 56 5.63 -7.32 -13.10
C ASP A 56 4.71 -8.14 -12.18
N LEU A 57 4.07 -7.49 -11.20
CA LEU A 57 3.25 -8.19 -10.22
C LEU A 57 1.83 -8.49 -10.73
N LEU A 58 1.15 -7.53 -11.34
CA LEU A 58 -0.27 -7.64 -11.68
C LEU A 58 -0.51 -8.14 -13.10
N VAL A 59 0.43 -7.95 -14.03
CA VAL A 59 0.28 -8.39 -15.42
C VAL A 59 1.05 -9.69 -15.65
N LEU A 60 2.38 -9.66 -15.44
CA LEU A 60 3.24 -10.83 -15.71
C LEU A 60 2.96 -12.00 -14.75
N ARG A 61 2.58 -11.70 -13.50
CA ARG A 61 2.25 -12.71 -12.48
C ARG A 61 0.78 -12.72 -12.10
N SER A 62 -0.09 -12.24 -12.99
CA SER A 62 -1.55 -12.18 -12.79
C SER A 62 -2.12 -13.50 -12.25
N ALA A 63 -1.69 -14.65 -12.77
CA ALA A 63 -2.15 -15.97 -12.33
C ALA A 63 -1.91 -16.29 -10.83
N ILE A 64 -0.97 -15.61 -10.17
CA ILE A 64 -0.64 -15.80 -8.74
C ILE A 64 -1.38 -14.77 -7.87
N TYR A 65 -1.66 -13.58 -8.42
CA TYR A 65 -2.17 -12.42 -7.66
C TYR A 65 -3.59 -12.00 -8.05
N SER A 66 -4.28 -12.73 -8.94
CA SER A 66 -5.63 -12.37 -9.44
C SER A 66 -6.80 -12.81 -8.55
N ASP A 67 -6.62 -12.88 -7.23
CA ASP A 67 -7.72 -13.15 -6.30
C ASP A 67 -8.49 -11.86 -5.96
N ARG A 68 -9.75 -11.95 -5.53
CA ARG A 68 -10.64 -10.78 -5.30
C ARG A 68 -10.96 -10.55 -3.83
#